data_AF-A0A131YV73-F1
#
_entry.id   AF-A0A131YV73-F1
#
_cell.length_a   1.000
_cell.length_b   1.000
_cell.length_c   1.000
_cell.angle_alpha   90.00
_cell.angle_beta   90.00
_cell.angle_gamma   90.00
#
_symmetry.space_group_name_H-M   'P 1'
#
loop_
_entity.id
_entity.type
_entity.pdbx_description
1 polymer ?
#
loop_
_entity_poly.entity_id
_entity_poly.type
_entity_poly.pdbx_seq_one_letter_code
_entity_poly.pdbx_strand_id
1 'polypeptide(L)'
;MQCTYLKMSFVTLVCFLIGNVEGTEHTHTVYPMIVEERSSDVSLVLRVHSGLTLSLTKASVTGGVLRLRKYVNGTAVDELVPGSQIEESLFEDKQKMATVSVVMAPDDLRVTGMLSLTERIEPLLYETRHASGMRPHVIRKIRRPTESKIITLERRKDHAPTNCDNRKLPRNITVELYVVSDSRHNKRFPEKDLWIYICIFVNSLNAIFMSMTCPDVTLTLVGIEKSDENQEMNYVFGLDFMNDMTTLHLFKDYINKKAEQSDITVLLTGRDLYESIPGRGINKNISGIAYEGGICTPNFVAIAEDIPGSYSGVIDTAHELAHSMGASHDGSPPNEHINGHPGSLKCAGSSGRLMTYVDGGPLRYQLSECNKQEIRHVLRLRGEDCWKVKANKTYSVKNIYPGILLSPRKYCEMLYKSTLMYGSMNSVLSAHCKMKCCYAREGRGVHSCAIHRMLDFMKCSYGRKCFQGVCRRESELEMYSRKKG
;
A
#
# COMPACT_ATOMS: atom_id res chain seq x y z
N MET A 1 -3.47 -15.82 -81.55
CA MET A 1 -4.91 -16.00 -81.81
C MET A 1 -5.44 -17.04 -80.85
N GLN A 2 -6.56 -16.72 -80.19
CA GLN A 2 -7.43 -17.57 -79.38
C GLN A 2 -6.96 -18.10 -78.01
N CYS A 3 -7.60 -17.49 -76.99
CA CYS A 3 -7.79 -17.95 -75.62
C CYS A 3 -8.25 -19.41 -75.52
N THR A 4 -7.78 -20.11 -74.49
CA THR A 4 -8.51 -21.22 -73.87
C THR A 4 -8.34 -21.16 -72.35
N TYR A 5 -9.48 -21.27 -71.68
CA TYR A 5 -9.70 -21.15 -70.25
C TYR A 5 -8.99 -22.25 -69.46
N LEU A 6 -8.26 -21.89 -68.40
CA LEU A 6 -7.88 -22.82 -67.34
C LEU A 6 -8.57 -22.41 -66.04
N LYS A 7 -9.48 -23.28 -65.58
CA LYS A 7 -10.26 -23.14 -64.35
C LYS A 7 -9.32 -23.03 -63.14
N MET A 8 -9.31 -21.88 -62.47
CA MET A 8 -8.81 -21.76 -61.10
C MET A 8 -9.80 -22.44 -60.15
N SER A 9 -9.44 -23.61 -59.63
CA SER A 9 -10.12 -24.22 -58.49
C SER A 9 -9.47 -23.68 -57.22
N PHE A 10 -10.22 -22.87 -56.48
CA PHE A 10 -9.82 -22.28 -55.21
C PHE A 10 -9.88 -23.37 -54.13
N VAL A 11 -8.74 -23.93 -53.74
CA VAL A 11 -8.66 -24.77 -52.53
C VAL A 11 -8.57 -23.82 -51.34
N THR A 12 -9.69 -23.57 -50.68
CA THR A 12 -9.74 -22.91 -49.38
C THR A 12 -9.12 -23.84 -48.34
N LEU A 13 -7.82 -23.66 -48.09
CA LEU A 13 -7.15 -24.24 -46.94
C LEU A 13 -7.68 -23.55 -45.68
N VAL A 14 -8.68 -24.15 -45.03
CA VAL A 14 -9.13 -23.74 -43.70
C VAL A 14 -8.03 -24.15 -42.71
N CYS A 15 -7.05 -23.27 -42.53
CA CYS A 15 -6.18 -23.34 -41.37
C CYS A 15 -7.04 -23.10 -40.13
N PHE A 16 -7.41 -24.17 -39.44
CA PHE A 16 -7.79 -24.09 -38.03
C PHE A 16 -6.55 -23.56 -37.29
N LEU A 17 -6.49 -22.25 -37.11
CA LEU A 17 -5.70 -21.63 -36.06
C LEU A 17 -6.31 -22.13 -34.75
N ILE A 18 -5.82 -23.28 -34.28
CA ILE A 18 -5.91 -23.65 -32.87
C ILE A 18 -5.00 -22.65 -32.15
N GLY A 19 -5.52 -21.44 -31.95
CA GLY A 19 -4.99 -20.55 -30.95
C GLY A 19 -5.09 -21.32 -29.65
N ASN A 20 -3.94 -21.59 -29.03
CA ASN A 20 -3.91 -21.95 -27.63
C ASN A 20 -4.57 -20.78 -26.89
N VAL A 21 -5.85 -20.92 -26.60
CA VAL A 21 -6.52 -20.14 -25.57
C VAL A 21 -5.81 -20.57 -24.30
N GLU A 22 -4.86 -19.77 -23.83
CA GLU A 22 -4.46 -19.82 -22.43
C GLU A 22 -5.74 -19.71 -21.62
N GLY A 23 -6.14 -20.85 -21.06
CA GLY A 23 -7.36 -20.97 -20.28
C GLY A 23 -7.32 -19.90 -19.20
N THR A 24 -8.20 -18.92 -19.34
CA THR A 24 -8.45 -17.95 -18.29
C THR A 24 -8.82 -18.74 -17.04
N GLU A 25 -7.96 -18.73 -16.03
CA GLU A 25 -8.19 -19.37 -14.73
C GLU A 25 -9.29 -18.57 -13.99
N HIS A 26 -10.50 -18.59 -14.55
CA HIS A 26 -11.71 -18.00 -13.98
C HIS A 26 -12.05 -18.83 -12.75
N THR A 27 -11.72 -18.30 -11.58
CA THR A 27 -12.25 -18.80 -10.33
C THR A 27 -13.56 -18.06 -10.05
N HIS A 28 -14.60 -18.85 -9.82
CA HIS A 28 -16.02 -18.57 -9.60
C HIS A 28 -16.47 -17.11 -9.39
N THR A 29 -17.53 -16.69 -10.11
CA THR A 29 -18.33 -15.51 -9.75
C THR A 29 -19.01 -15.74 -8.41
N VAL A 30 -18.87 -14.77 -7.50
CA VAL A 30 -19.43 -14.80 -6.14
C VAL A 30 -20.23 -13.54 -5.86
N TYR A 31 -21.09 -13.62 -4.85
CA TYR A 31 -21.93 -12.52 -4.38
C TYR A 31 -21.72 -12.34 -2.88
N PRO A 32 -20.69 -11.58 -2.48
CA PRO A 32 -20.39 -11.35 -1.07
C PRO A 32 -21.56 -10.67 -0.37
N MET A 33 -21.74 -10.96 0.91
CA MET A 33 -22.75 -10.33 1.73
C MET A 33 -22.33 -10.22 3.20
N ILE A 34 -22.78 -9.15 3.84
CA ILE A 34 -22.63 -8.99 5.29
C ILE A 34 -23.73 -9.82 5.96
N VAL A 35 -23.32 -10.73 6.85
CA VAL A 35 -24.23 -11.66 7.55
C VAL A 35 -24.55 -11.17 8.96
N GLU A 36 -23.59 -10.51 9.61
CA GLU A 36 -23.76 -9.91 10.93
C GLU A 36 -22.97 -8.59 11.01
N GLU A 37 -23.61 -7.59 11.62
CA GLU A 37 -23.00 -6.34 12.04
C GLU A 37 -23.10 -6.29 13.57
N ARG A 38 -21.98 -6.42 14.29
CA ARG A 38 -21.98 -6.57 15.75
C ARG A 38 -21.77 -5.23 16.43
N SER A 39 -22.87 -4.56 16.81
CA SER A 39 -23.05 -3.47 17.80
C SER A 39 -21.99 -2.34 17.95
N SER A 40 -21.02 -2.22 17.07
CA SER A 40 -20.15 -1.06 16.85
C SER A 40 -19.49 -1.21 15.47
N ASP A 41 -19.13 -0.11 14.82
CA ASP A 41 -18.48 -0.05 13.47
C ASP A 41 -17.12 -0.79 13.36
N VAL A 42 -16.82 -1.70 14.29
CA VAL A 42 -15.49 -2.28 14.55
C VAL A 42 -15.36 -3.69 13.98
N SER A 43 -16.45 -4.46 13.86
CA SER A 43 -16.40 -5.85 13.36
C SER A 43 -17.58 -6.24 12.48
N LEU A 44 -17.28 -6.96 11.39
CA LEU A 44 -18.24 -7.40 10.38
C LEU A 44 -18.03 -8.88 10.06
N VAL A 45 -19.10 -9.61 9.76
CA VAL A 45 -18.99 -10.98 9.21
C VAL A 45 -19.32 -10.95 7.72
N LEU A 46 -18.31 -11.11 6.87
CA LEU A 46 -18.46 -11.13 5.42
C LEU A 46 -18.49 -12.57 4.92
N ARG A 47 -19.64 -13.01 4.41
CA ARG A 47 -19.74 -14.27 3.66
C ARG A 47 -19.42 -14.01 2.21
N VAL A 48 -18.34 -14.59 1.70
CA VAL A 48 -17.93 -14.46 0.30
C VAL A 48 -18.67 -15.49 -0.57
N HIS A 49 -18.68 -16.75 -0.12
CA HIS A 49 -19.49 -17.84 -0.66
C HIS A 49 -19.70 -18.90 0.43
N SER A 50 -20.37 -20.02 0.12
CA SER A 50 -20.73 -21.07 1.10
C SER A 50 -19.53 -21.70 1.84
N GLY A 51 -18.35 -21.68 1.24
CA GLY A 51 -17.12 -22.24 1.80
C GLY A 51 -16.17 -21.22 2.42
N LEU A 52 -16.47 -19.91 2.34
CA LEU A 52 -15.58 -18.86 2.81
C LEU A 52 -16.38 -17.72 3.47
N THR A 53 -16.18 -17.59 4.78
CA THR A 53 -16.66 -16.47 5.59
C THR A 53 -15.47 -15.82 6.29
N LEU A 54 -15.33 -14.51 6.22
CA LEU A 54 -14.31 -13.72 6.90
C LEU A 54 -14.89 -13.09 8.18
N SER A 55 -14.14 -13.18 9.27
CA SER A 55 -14.42 -12.45 10.51
C SER A 55 -13.58 -11.19 10.51
N LEU A 56 -14.17 -10.09 10.04
CA LEU A 56 -13.46 -8.86 9.74
C LEU A 56 -13.42 -7.91 10.93
N THR A 57 -12.24 -7.38 11.22
CA THR A 57 -12.02 -6.24 12.14
C THR A 57 -11.37 -5.10 11.39
N LYS A 58 -11.51 -3.85 11.87
CA LYS A 58 -10.79 -2.71 11.28
C LYS A 58 -9.28 -2.97 11.26
N ALA A 59 -8.66 -2.76 10.11
CA ALA A 59 -7.21 -2.81 9.97
C ALA A 59 -6.62 -1.39 10.07
N SER A 60 -5.41 -1.30 10.62
CA SER A 60 -4.66 -0.05 10.66
C SER A 60 -3.21 -0.32 10.32
N VAL A 61 -2.70 0.38 9.33
CA VAL A 61 -1.40 0.17 8.67
C VAL A 61 -0.62 1.46 8.51
N THR A 62 -1.28 2.61 8.57
CA THR A 62 -0.71 3.93 8.38
C THR A 62 -0.26 4.56 9.70
N GLY A 63 0.69 5.48 9.62
CA GLY A 63 0.98 6.40 10.73
C GLY A 63 -0.20 7.33 11.00
N GLY A 64 -0.10 8.20 12.02
CA GLY A 64 -1.18 9.14 12.34
C GLY A 64 -1.56 10.04 11.16
N VAL A 65 -0.56 10.48 10.39
CA VAL A 65 -0.71 11.23 9.13
C VAL A 65 0.09 10.52 8.06
N LEU A 66 -0.53 10.29 6.90
CA LEU A 66 0.09 9.72 5.72
C LEU A 66 0.43 10.84 4.73
N ARG A 67 1.66 10.85 4.20
CA ARG A 67 2.05 11.74 3.11
C ARG A 67 1.84 11.09 1.76
N LEU A 68 0.95 11.67 0.95
CA LEU A 68 0.69 11.27 -0.42
C LEU A 68 1.41 12.22 -1.37
N ARG A 69 2.36 11.73 -2.14
CA ARG A 69 3.11 12.51 -3.14
C ARG A 69 2.67 12.15 -4.55
N LYS A 70 2.47 13.18 -5.38
CA LYS A 70 2.30 13.07 -6.83
C LYS A 70 3.01 14.21 -7.56
N TYR A 71 3.01 14.16 -8.88
CA TYR A 71 3.67 15.15 -9.72
C TYR A 71 2.67 15.80 -10.66
N VAL A 72 2.68 17.15 -10.70
CA VAL A 72 1.86 17.96 -11.62
C VAL A 72 2.82 18.88 -12.36
N ASN A 73 2.90 18.73 -13.68
CA ASN A 73 3.84 19.47 -14.53
C ASN A 73 5.30 19.39 -14.03
N GLY A 74 5.74 18.19 -13.62
CA GLY A 74 7.08 17.94 -13.10
C GLY A 74 7.35 18.44 -11.68
N THR A 75 6.39 19.11 -11.05
CA THR A 75 6.52 19.62 -9.67
C THR A 75 5.88 18.65 -8.68
N ALA A 76 6.60 18.32 -7.61
CA ALA A 76 6.08 17.48 -6.53
C ALA A 76 4.97 18.21 -5.76
N VAL A 77 3.86 17.51 -5.55
CA VAL A 77 2.71 17.94 -4.76
C VAL A 77 2.49 16.92 -3.66
N ASP A 78 2.67 17.35 -2.41
CA ASP A 78 2.39 16.54 -1.22
C ASP A 78 1.01 16.89 -0.67
N GLU A 79 0.20 15.86 -0.41
CA GLU A 79 -1.04 15.93 0.34
C GLU A 79 -0.85 15.15 1.65
N LEU A 80 -1.11 15.81 2.78
CA LEU A 80 -1.08 15.18 4.11
C LEU A 80 -2.49 14.81 4.50
N VAL A 81 -2.76 13.52 4.65
CA VAL A 81 -4.08 13.00 4.99
C VAL A 81 -4.03 12.21 6.30
N PRO A 82 -5.05 12.32 7.18
CA PRO A 82 -5.17 11.42 8.31
C PRO A 82 -5.22 9.98 7.82
N GLY A 83 -4.38 9.11 8.38
CA GLY A 83 -4.35 7.69 8.01
C GLY A 83 -5.72 7.02 8.10
N SER A 84 -6.47 7.36 9.15
CA SER A 84 -7.84 6.89 9.41
C SER A 84 -8.83 7.18 8.27
N GLN A 85 -8.57 8.19 7.43
CA GLN A 85 -9.45 8.51 6.29
C GLN A 85 -9.28 7.52 5.13
N ILE A 86 -8.08 6.99 4.92
CA ILE A 86 -7.83 5.96 3.89
C ILE A 86 -8.27 4.59 4.42
N GLU A 87 -8.00 4.34 5.70
CA GLU A 87 -8.32 3.10 6.40
C GLU A 87 -9.80 2.91 6.73
N GLU A 88 -10.63 3.92 6.51
CA GLU A 88 -12.08 3.87 6.82
C GLU A 88 -12.76 2.63 6.23
N SER A 89 -12.35 2.21 5.03
CA SER A 89 -12.91 1.03 4.37
C SER A 89 -12.12 -0.26 4.61
N LEU A 90 -11.00 -0.22 5.33
CA LEU A 90 -10.04 -1.32 5.42
C LEU A 90 -10.34 -2.26 6.59
N PHE A 91 -10.37 -3.55 6.30
CA PHE A 91 -10.64 -4.61 7.27
C PHE A 91 -9.69 -5.79 7.08
N GLU A 92 -9.46 -6.53 8.15
CA GLU A 92 -8.62 -7.72 8.17
C GLU A 92 -9.29 -8.91 8.87
N ASP A 93 -8.92 -10.12 8.44
CA ASP A 93 -9.12 -11.37 9.19
C ASP A 93 -7.73 -11.97 9.44
N LYS A 94 -7.18 -11.77 10.64
CA LYS A 94 -5.81 -12.17 10.99
C LYS A 94 -5.57 -13.67 10.89
N GLN A 95 -6.60 -14.49 11.14
CA GLN A 95 -6.47 -15.95 11.08
C GLN A 95 -6.32 -16.42 9.63
N LYS A 96 -7.08 -15.80 8.72
CA LYS A 96 -7.03 -16.11 7.28
C LYS A 96 -5.99 -15.29 6.52
N MET A 97 -5.33 -14.35 7.18
CA MET A 97 -4.42 -13.37 6.58
C MET A 97 -5.09 -12.63 5.42
N ALA A 98 -6.38 -12.34 5.57
CA ALA A 98 -7.17 -11.59 4.61
C ALA A 98 -7.08 -10.10 4.93
N THR A 99 -6.96 -9.26 3.91
CA THR A 99 -7.12 -7.81 4.03
C THR A 99 -7.96 -7.30 2.88
N VAL A 100 -9.11 -6.70 3.19
CA VAL A 100 -10.08 -6.26 2.19
C VAL A 100 -10.54 -4.82 2.47
N SER A 101 -10.77 -4.07 1.41
CA SER A 101 -11.58 -2.85 1.44
C SER A 101 -13.04 -3.22 1.22
N VAL A 102 -13.90 -2.80 2.14
CA VAL A 102 -15.35 -3.00 2.09
C VAL A 102 -16.02 -1.63 1.99
N VAL A 103 -16.71 -1.38 0.89
CA VAL A 103 -17.50 -0.17 0.68
C VAL A 103 -18.97 -0.57 0.57
N MET A 104 -19.78 -0.03 1.47
CA MET A 104 -21.22 -0.29 1.54
C MET A 104 -22.00 0.92 1.03
N ALA A 105 -22.86 0.69 0.06
CA ALA A 105 -23.95 1.59 -0.34
C ALA A 105 -25.28 0.84 -0.28
N PRO A 106 -26.44 1.53 -0.22
CA PRO A 106 -27.75 0.93 0.08
C PRO A 106 -28.09 -0.35 -0.69
N ASP A 107 -27.64 -0.46 -1.95
CA ASP A 107 -27.81 -1.64 -2.81
C ASP A 107 -26.49 -2.06 -3.50
N ASP A 108 -25.34 -1.68 -2.94
CA ASP A 108 -24.04 -1.92 -3.56
C ASP A 108 -22.96 -2.22 -2.53
N LEU A 109 -22.69 -3.52 -2.34
CA LEU A 109 -21.52 -3.97 -1.60
C LEU A 109 -20.36 -4.13 -2.58
N ARG A 110 -19.27 -3.40 -2.35
CA ARG A 110 -18.03 -3.54 -3.12
C ARG A 110 -16.92 -4.04 -2.20
N VAL A 111 -16.38 -5.21 -2.54
CA VAL A 111 -15.25 -5.82 -1.84
C VAL A 111 -14.07 -5.93 -2.79
N THR A 112 -12.93 -5.38 -2.38
CA THR A 112 -11.67 -5.47 -3.12
C THR A 112 -10.54 -5.80 -2.17
N GLY A 113 -9.64 -6.71 -2.54
CA GLY A 113 -8.44 -6.99 -1.75
C GLY A 113 -8.09 -8.47 -1.72
N MET A 114 -7.34 -8.86 -0.70
CA MET A 114 -6.85 -10.23 -0.50
C MET A 114 -7.77 -11.00 0.43
N LEU A 115 -8.29 -12.13 -0.04
CA LEU A 115 -9.07 -13.08 0.76
C LEU A 115 -8.16 -14.03 1.55
N SER A 116 -6.95 -14.23 1.05
CA SER A 116 -5.83 -14.95 1.66
C SER A 116 -4.54 -14.48 0.98
N LEU A 117 -3.39 -15.03 1.38
CA LEU A 117 -2.11 -14.78 0.69
C LEU A 117 -2.01 -15.46 -0.69
N THR A 118 -3.06 -16.15 -1.14
CA THR A 118 -3.10 -16.85 -2.44
C THR A 118 -4.27 -16.44 -3.33
N GLU A 119 -5.27 -15.74 -2.78
CA GLU A 119 -6.51 -15.41 -3.48
C GLU A 119 -6.91 -13.97 -3.21
N ARG A 120 -7.42 -13.31 -4.25
CA ARG A 120 -7.95 -11.95 -4.19
C ARG A 120 -9.37 -11.89 -4.72
N ILE A 121 -10.09 -10.85 -4.34
CA ILE A 121 -11.44 -10.54 -4.80
C ILE A 121 -11.48 -9.16 -5.46
N GLU A 122 -12.21 -9.05 -6.56
CA GLU A 122 -12.51 -7.77 -7.20
C GLU A 122 -13.94 -7.75 -7.76
N PRO A 123 -14.62 -6.59 -7.81
CA PRO A 123 -15.95 -6.47 -8.40
C PRO A 123 -15.89 -6.63 -9.92
N LEU A 124 -16.91 -7.27 -10.49
CA LEU A 124 -17.12 -7.30 -11.93
C LEU A 124 -17.89 -6.03 -12.33
N LEU A 125 -17.23 -5.15 -13.11
CA LEU A 125 -17.75 -3.81 -13.45
C LEU A 125 -18.80 -3.82 -14.58
N TYR A 126 -18.76 -4.82 -15.47
CA TYR A 126 -19.53 -4.86 -16.71
C TYR A 126 -20.58 -5.98 -16.78
N GLU A 127 -20.76 -6.76 -15.71
CA GLU A 127 -21.81 -7.78 -15.64
C GLU A 127 -23.09 -7.23 -15.04
N THR A 128 -24.23 -7.69 -15.55
CA THR A 128 -25.54 -7.37 -15.00
C THR A 128 -25.63 -7.84 -13.55
N ARG A 129 -26.17 -6.97 -12.68
CA ARG A 129 -26.47 -7.31 -11.28
C ARG A 129 -27.31 -8.60 -11.23
N HIS A 130 -27.12 -9.38 -10.17
CA HIS A 130 -28.00 -10.52 -9.90
C HIS A 130 -29.46 -10.06 -9.80
N ALA A 131 -30.42 -10.95 -10.02
CA ALA A 131 -31.86 -10.64 -9.92
C ALA A 131 -32.27 -10.01 -8.57
N SER A 132 -31.46 -10.21 -7.53
CA SER A 132 -31.62 -9.64 -6.19
C SER A 132 -30.87 -8.31 -5.96
N GLY A 133 -30.35 -7.67 -7.01
CA GLY A 133 -29.60 -6.40 -6.93
C GLY A 133 -28.12 -6.52 -6.52
N MET A 134 -27.66 -7.72 -6.12
CA MET A 134 -26.29 -7.95 -5.64
C MET A 134 -25.23 -7.75 -6.74
N ARG A 135 -24.11 -7.11 -6.37
CA ARG A 135 -22.97 -6.90 -7.27
C ARG A 135 -22.15 -8.20 -7.41
N PRO A 136 -21.94 -8.70 -8.64
CA PRO A 136 -21.05 -9.83 -8.86
C PRO A 136 -19.59 -9.45 -8.58
N HIS A 137 -18.86 -10.37 -7.97
CA HIS A 137 -17.42 -10.30 -7.76
C HIS A 137 -16.77 -11.54 -8.36
N VAL A 138 -15.48 -11.43 -8.67
CA VAL A 138 -14.67 -12.56 -9.11
C VAL A 138 -13.56 -12.80 -8.10
N ILE A 139 -13.34 -14.07 -7.77
CA ILE A 139 -12.16 -14.50 -7.02
C ILE A 139 -11.09 -14.86 -8.04
N ARG A 140 -9.85 -14.47 -7.79
CA ARG A 140 -8.70 -14.85 -8.62
C ARG A 140 -7.57 -15.34 -7.75
N LYS A 141 -6.86 -16.36 -8.23
CA LYS A 141 -5.56 -16.70 -7.66
C LYS A 141 -4.57 -15.56 -7.90
N ILE A 142 -3.75 -15.30 -6.91
CA ILE A 142 -2.63 -14.38 -7.01
C ILE A 142 -1.52 -15.12 -7.75
N ARG A 143 -1.11 -14.58 -8.91
CA ARG A 143 -0.07 -15.18 -9.75
C ARG A 143 1.24 -15.20 -8.96
N ARG A 144 1.91 -16.35 -8.97
CA ARG A 144 3.24 -16.53 -8.39
C ARG A 144 4.30 -16.37 -9.49
N PRO A 145 5.43 -15.70 -9.23
CA PRO A 145 6.61 -15.84 -10.08
C PRO A 145 7.07 -17.30 -10.11
N THR A 146 7.72 -17.66 -11.21
CA THR A 146 7.90 -18.98 -11.82
C THR A 146 8.53 -20.12 -10.97
N GLU A 147 8.09 -21.35 -11.30
CA GLU A 147 8.69 -22.69 -11.10
C GLU A 147 9.54 -22.96 -9.85
N SER A 148 8.95 -22.83 -8.68
CA SER A 148 9.47 -23.51 -7.50
C SER A 148 9.00 -24.98 -7.48
N LYS A 149 9.91 -25.93 -7.25
CA LYS A 149 9.54 -27.33 -6.98
C LYS A 149 8.63 -27.36 -5.75
N ILE A 150 7.36 -27.69 -5.96
CA ILE A 150 6.37 -27.87 -4.89
C ILE A 150 6.82 -29.07 -4.06
N ILE A 151 7.29 -28.83 -2.84
CA ILE A 151 7.48 -29.89 -1.84
C ILE A 151 6.26 -29.87 -0.92
N THR A 152 5.74 -31.06 -0.66
CA THR A 152 4.49 -31.43 0.01
C THR A 152 4.07 -30.52 1.18
N LEU A 153 2.76 -30.27 1.25
CA LEU A 153 2.02 -29.44 2.21
C LEU A 153 2.33 -29.77 3.69
N GLU A 154 3.29 -29.08 4.29
CA GLU A 154 3.34 -28.94 5.75
C GLU A 154 2.36 -27.85 6.22
N ARG A 155 1.58 -28.18 7.26
CA ARG A 155 0.66 -27.23 7.90
C ARG A 155 1.45 -26.19 8.71
N ARG A 156 1.05 -24.92 8.58
CA ARG A 156 1.44 -23.84 9.49
C ARG A 156 1.13 -24.26 10.93
N LYS A 157 2.13 -24.26 11.79
CA LYS A 157 1.94 -24.42 13.25
C LYS A 157 1.67 -23.05 13.84
N ASP A 158 0.63 -22.96 14.67
CA ASP A 158 0.35 -21.76 15.45
C ASP A 158 1.56 -21.42 16.32
N HIS A 159 1.97 -20.15 16.31
CA HIS A 159 3.10 -19.69 17.11
C HIS A 159 2.63 -19.54 18.56
N ALA A 160 3.21 -20.34 19.45
CA ALA A 160 3.07 -20.12 20.88
C ALA A 160 3.86 -18.87 21.29
N PRO A 161 3.37 -18.06 22.24
CA PRO A 161 4.12 -16.92 22.75
C PRO A 161 5.42 -17.39 23.40
N THR A 162 6.55 -17.02 22.80
CA THR A 162 7.88 -17.31 23.34
C THR A 162 8.19 -16.33 24.47
N ASN A 163 8.69 -16.82 25.61
CA ASN A 163 9.09 -15.95 26.71
C ASN A 163 10.38 -15.19 26.32
N CYS A 164 10.25 -13.90 26.02
CA CYS A 164 11.35 -13.08 25.51
C CYS A 164 12.21 -12.53 26.67
N ASP A 165 13.37 -13.11 26.96
CA ASP A 165 14.40 -12.45 27.80
C ASP A 165 15.44 -11.76 26.90
N ASN A 166 15.02 -10.70 26.22
CA ASN A 166 15.89 -9.94 25.32
C ASN A 166 15.92 -8.48 25.76
N ARG A 167 16.63 -8.21 26.87
CA ARG A 167 16.67 -6.90 27.57
C ARG A 167 17.08 -5.68 26.73
N LYS A 168 17.55 -5.88 25.49
CA LYS A 168 18.07 -4.82 24.60
C LYS A 168 17.10 -4.36 23.50
N LEU A 169 16.02 -5.08 23.25
CA LEU A 169 14.99 -4.67 22.28
C LEU A 169 13.65 -4.46 22.99
N PRO A 170 12.86 -3.44 22.60
CA PRO A 170 11.49 -3.32 23.07
C PRO A 170 10.66 -4.52 22.59
N ARG A 171 9.54 -4.81 23.26
CA ARG A 171 8.66 -5.92 22.85
C ARG A 171 8.06 -5.71 21.46
N ASN A 172 7.72 -4.46 21.15
CA ASN A 172 7.14 -4.05 19.88
C ASN A 172 8.10 -3.10 19.19
N ILE A 173 8.36 -3.35 17.92
CA ILE A 173 9.16 -2.49 17.03
C ILE A 173 8.26 -2.08 15.87
N THR A 174 8.21 -0.78 15.62
CA THR A 174 7.59 -0.23 14.44
C THR A 174 8.68 0.14 13.44
N VAL A 175 8.49 -0.26 12.18
CA VAL A 175 9.35 0.11 11.04
C VAL A 175 8.54 1.01 10.12
N GLU A 176 8.99 2.24 9.97
CA GLU A 176 8.35 3.25 9.11
C GLU A 176 8.67 2.96 7.64
N LEU A 177 7.64 2.67 6.86
CA LEU A 177 7.74 2.29 5.45
C LEU A 177 7.24 3.42 4.54
N TYR A 178 8.06 3.81 3.57
CA TYR A 178 7.65 4.64 2.45
C TYR A 178 7.53 3.80 1.19
N VAL A 179 6.47 3.99 0.40
CA VAL A 179 6.26 3.21 -0.83
C VAL A 179 6.24 4.12 -2.04
N VAL A 180 7.13 3.86 -2.99
CA VAL A 180 7.11 4.47 -4.32
C VAL A 180 6.48 3.50 -5.30
N SER A 181 5.49 3.96 -6.05
CA SER A 181 4.87 3.20 -7.13
C SER A 181 5.24 3.84 -8.45
N ASP A 182 5.96 3.11 -9.30
CA ASP A 182 6.33 3.60 -10.63
C ASP A 182 5.13 3.70 -11.57
N SER A 183 5.30 4.36 -12.72
CA SER A 183 4.27 4.59 -13.72
C SER A 183 3.68 3.30 -14.26
N ARG A 184 4.48 2.23 -14.43
CA ARG A 184 3.99 0.93 -14.90
C ARG A 184 3.09 0.29 -13.86
N HIS A 185 3.46 0.39 -12.58
CA HIS A 185 2.68 -0.10 -11.47
C HIS A 185 1.39 0.73 -11.28
N ASN A 186 1.49 2.06 -11.27
CA ASN A 186 0.37 2.93 -10.91
C ASN A 186 -0.64 3.21 -12.04
N LYS A 187 -0.29 2.95 -13.31
CA LYS A 187 -1.10 3.35 -14.48
C LYS A 187 -2.54 2.82 -14.49
N ARG A 188 -2.78 1.62 -13.95
CA ARG A 188 -4.11 1.00 -13.88
C ARG A 188 -5.05 1.71 -12.90
N PHE A 189 -4.51 2.36 -11.89
CA PHE A 189 -5.29 2.75 -10.72
C PHE A 189 -5.79 4.19 -10.81
N PRO A 190 -7.09 4.42 -10.54
CA PRO A 190 -7.51 5.71 -9.98
C PRO A 190 -6.70 6.02 -8.72
N GLU A 191 -6.42 7.31 -8.49
CA GLU A 191 -5.52 7.76 -7.41
C GLU A 191 -5.92 7.19 -6.03
N LYS A 192 -7.19 7.29 -5.64
CA LYS A 192 -7.68 6.75 -4.38
C LYS A 192 -7.54 5.22 -4.28
N ASP A 193 -7.76 4.52 -5.40
CA ASP A 193 -7.69 3.06 -5.42
C ASP A 193 -6.23 2.57 -5.32
N LEU A 194 -5.24 3.34 -5.81
CA LEU A 194 -3.82 3.07 -5.58
C LEU A 194 -3.50 3.14 -4.09
N TRP A 195 -3.95 4.19 -3.39
CA TRP A 195 -3.67 4.35 -1.96
C TRP A 195 -4.25 3.20 -1.13
N ILE A 196 -5.49 2.80 -1.43
CA ILE A 196 -6.13 1.64 -0.78
C ILE A 196 -5.38 0.35 -1.12
N TYR A 197 -4.97 0.18 -2.39
CA TYR A 197 -4.19 -0.99 -2.82
C TYR A 197 -2.89 -1.12 -2.03
N ILE A 198 -2.13 -0.04 -1.87
CA ILE A 198 -0.89 -0.04 -1.08
C ILE A 198 -1.17 -0.31 0.40
N CYS A 199 -2.25 0.22 0.98
CA CYS A 199 -2.62 -0.11 2.36
C CYS A 199 -2.91 -1.60 2.55
N ILE A 200 -3.66 -2.22 1.62
CA ILE A 200 -3.92 -3.67 1.61
C ILE A 200 -2.61 -4.45 1.47
N PHE A 201 -1.73 -4.00 0.57
CA PHE A 201 -0.43 -4.60 0.32
C PHE A 201 0.42 -4.62 1.59
N VAL A 202 0.59 -3.47 2.25
CA VAL A 202 1.40 -3.35 3.48
C VAL A 202 0.78 -4.08 4.66
N ASN A 203 -0.55 -4.11 4.80
CA ASN A 203 -1.17 -4.92 5.86
C ASN A 203 -0.95 -6.42 5.63
N SER A 204 -0.87 -6.84 4.37
CA SER A 204 -0.54 -8.23 4.01
C SER A 204 0.93 -8.56 4.30
N LEU A 205 1.85 -7.60 4.15
CA LEU A 205 3.23 -7.74 4.63
C LEU A 205 3.26 -7.92 6.16
N ASN A 206 2.49 -7.13 6.90
CA ASN A 206 2.36 -7.28 8.35
C ASN A 206 1.88 -8.69 8.73
N ALA A 207 0.94 -9.27 7.99
CA ALA A 207 0.47 -10.64 8.22
C ALA A 207 1.59 -11.70 8.10
N ILE A 208 2.56 -11.51 7.18
CA ILE A 208 3.74 -12.37 7.04
C ILE A 208 4.69 -12.17 8.23
N PHE A 209 4.95 -10.90 8.59
CA PHE A 209 5.81 -10.55 9.72
C PHE A 209 5.21 -10.86 11.09
N MET A 210 3.94 -11.24 11.21
CA MET A 210 3.37 -11.75 12.47
C MET A 210 4.12 -12.98 13.02
N SER A 211 4.86 -13.71 12.18
CA SER A 211 5.74 -14.81 12.62
C SER A 211 7.01 -14.33 13.32
N MET A 212 7.37 -13.06 13.18
CA MET A 212 8.47 -12.41 13.88
C MET A 212 8.02 -12.02 15.29
N THR A 213 8.48 -12.80 16.28
CA THR A 213 8.19 -12.56 17.69
C THR A 213 9.49 -12.30 18.46
N CYS A 214 9.43 -11.59 19.58
CA CYS A 214 10.60 -11.25 20.40
C CYS A 214 11.71 -10.50 19.64
N PRO A 215 11.44 -9.36 18.99
CA PRO A 215 10.24 -8.53 19.15
C PRO A 215 9.17 -8.79 18.10
N ASP A 216 7.96 -8.32 18.38
CA ASP A 216 6.91 -8.17 17.37
C ASP A 216 7.28 -6.98 16.48
N VAL A 217 7.43 -7.23 15.18
CA VAL A 217 7.80 -6.21 14.18
C VAL A 217 6.59 -5.87 13.34
N THR A 218 6.22 -4.59 13.33
CA THR A 218 5.08 -4.06 12.58
C THR A 218 5.56 -2.97 11.62
N LEU A 219 5.21 -3.10 10.35
CA LEU A 219 5.40 -2.06 9.35
C LEU A 219 4.29 -1.01 9.47
N THR A 220 4.68 0.26 9.44
CA THR A 220 3.75 1.39 9.44
C THR A 220 4.01 2.25 8.22
N LEU A 221 3.01 2.38 7.36
CA LEU A 221 3.07 3.17 6.14
C LEU A 221 3.04 4.67 6.50
N VAL A 222 4.12 5.37 6.19
CA VAL A 222 4.27 6.82 6.50
C VAL A 222 4.11 7.71 5.28
N GLY A 223 4.23 7.15 4.08
CA GLY A 223 3.84 7.84 2.87
C GLY A 223 3.85 6.96 1.62
N ILE A 224 3.21 7.49 0.58
CA ILE A 224 3.13 6.86 -0.73
C ILE A 224 3.49 7.90 -1.79
N GLU A 225 4.35 7.53 -2.73
CA GLU A 225 4.65 8.31 -3.91
C GLU A 225 4.08 7.64 -5.16
N LYS A 226 3.19 8.35 -5.86
CA LYS A 226 2.81 8.01 -7.23
C LYS A 226 3.79 8.68 -8.18
N SER A 227 4.82 7.94 -8.59
CA SER A 227 5.86 8.44 -9.50
C SER A 227 5.35 8.55 -10.95
N ASP A 228 6.00 9.39 -11.74
CA ASP A 228 5.77 9.51 -13.19
C ASP A 228 7.06 9.26 -13.97
N GLU A 229 6.95 9.15 -15.30
CA GLU A 229 8.08 8.84 -16.17
C GLU A 229 9.21 9.87 -16.06
N ASN A 230 8.91 11.14 -15.72
CA ASN A 230 9.95 12.15 -15.56
C ASN A 230 10.82 11.89 -14.33
N GLN A 231 10.20 11.46 -13.23
CA GLN A 231 10.93 11.06 -12.04
C GLN A 231 11.74 9.79 -12.26
N GLU A 232 11.18 8.82 -12.97
CA GLU A 232 11.82 7.54 -13.29
C GLU A 232 13.14 7.70 -14.04
N MET A 233 13.34 8.78 -14.82
CA MET A 233 14.63 9.07 -15.44
C MET A 233 15.81 9.19 -14.46
N ASN A 234 15.51 9.40 -13.16
CA ASN A 234 16.54 9.53 -12.12
C ASN A 234 16.88 8.21 -11.43
N TYR A 235 16.03 7.18 -11.54
CA TYR A 235 16.19 5.95 -10.77
C TYR A 235 15.97 4.65 -11.54
N VAL A 236 15.29 4.68 -12.68
CA VAL A 236 15.06 3.49 -13.51
C VAL A 236 16.18 3.34 -14.52
N PHE A 237 16.87 2.20 -14.50
CA PHE A 237 17.77 1.80 -15.57
C PHE A 237 17.13 0.72 -16.44
N GLY A 238 16.65 1.13 -17.61
CA GLY A 238 15.99 0.26 -18.58
C GLY A 238 14.68 0.83 -19.11
N LEU A 239 14.01 0.06 -19.96
CA LEU A 239 12.70 0.40 -20.53
C LEU A 239 11.68 -0.65 -20.10
N ASP A 240 11.40 -1.66 -20.92
CA ASP A 240 10.42 -2.70 -20.58
C ASP A 240 10.95 -3.64 -19.49
N PHE A 241 12.26 -3.88 -19.50
CA PHE A 241 12.99 -4.55 -18.43
C PHE A 241 13.78 -3.53 -17.61
N MET A 242 13.89 -3.74 -16.30
CA MET A 242 14.60 -2.87 -15.36
C MET A 242 15.80 -3.64 -14.78
N ASN A 243 17.03 -3.11 -14.89
CA ASN A 243 18.17 -3.75 -14.25
C ASN A 243 18.07 -3.57 -12.75
N ASP A 244 18.11 -4.67 -12.00
CA ASP A 244 17.95 -4.70 -10.56
C ASP A 244 18.98 -3.85 -9.81
N MET A 245 20.28 -4.14 -9.96
CA MET A 245 21.37 -3.56 -9.18
C MET A 245 21.59 -2.09 -9.53
N THR A 246 21.62 -1.76 -10.83
CA THR A 246 21.79 -0.36 -11.27
C THR A 246 20.62 0.50 -10.83
N THR A 247 19.38 0.00 -10.96
CA THR A 247 18.20 0.72 -10.49
C THR A 247 18.21 0.86 -8.97
N LEU A 248 18.60 -0.17 -8.20
CA LEU A 248 18.69 -0.08 -6.74
C LEU A 248 19.65 1.03 -6.30
N HIS A 249 20.82 1.13 -6.95
CA HIS A 249 21.78 2.20 -6.69
C HIS A 249 21.23 3.59 -7.01
N LEU A 250 20.61 3.78 -8.18
CA LEU A 250 20.05 5.07 -8.57
C LEU A 250 18.85 5.45 -7.71
N PHE A 251 18.00 4.49 -7.35
CA PHE A 251 16.85 4.67 -6.47
C PHE A 251 17.28 5.06 -5.05
N LYS A 252 18.33 4.43 -4.52
CA LYS A 252 18.97 4.86 -3.28
C LYS A 252 19.34 6.33 -3.31
N ASP A 253 20.05 6.77 -4.36
CA ASP A 253 20.49 8.16 -4.48
C ASP A 253 19.31 9.13 -4.64
N TYR A 254 18.28 8.71 -5.38
CA TYR A 254 17.04 9.45 -5.54
C TYR A 254 16.31 9.70 -4.21
N ILE A 255 16.16 8.65 -3.39
CA ILE A 255 15.50 8.74 -2.08
C ILE A 255 16.33 9.54 -1.07
N ASN A 256 17.65 9.34 -1.02
CA ASN A 256 18.53 10.12 -0.14
C ASN A 256 18.48 11.61 -0.46
N LYS A 257 18.47 12.00 -1.74
CA LYS A 257 18.36 13.42 -2.17
C LYS A 257 17.06 14.09 -1.71
N LYS A 258 15.99 13.31 -1.51
CA LYS A 258 14.70 13.81 -1.01
C LYS A 258 14.65 13.97 0.50
N ALA A 259 15.68 13.54 1.22
CA ALA A 259 15.69 13.48 2.68
C ALA A 259 14.44 12.76 3.24
N GLU A 260 14.06 11.65 2.59
CA GLU A 260 12.92 10.84 3.02
C GLU A 260 13.11 10.36 4.46
N GLN A 261 12.07 10.46 5.28
CA GLN A 261 12.12 10.14 6.70
C GLN A 261 11.34 8.85 6.96
N SER A 262 11.85 7.75 6.41
CA SER A 262 11.38 6.39 6.68
C SER A 262 12.56 5.49 7.06
N ASP A 263 12.27 4.36 7.68
CA ASP A 263 13.29 3.38 8.07
C ASP A 263 13.68 2.50 6.88
N ILE A 264 12.71 2.26 5.97
CA ILE A 264 12.88 1.60 4.67
C ILE A 264 11.98 2.29 3.63
N THR A 265 12.45 2.37 2.38
CA THR A 265 11.65 2.76 1.21
C THR A 265 11.60 1.63 0.20
N VAL A 266 10.41 1.27 -0.28
CA VAL A 266 10.23 0.23 -1.30
C VAL A 266 9.75 0.86 -2.60
N LEU A 267 10.38 0.49 -3.73
CA LEU A 267 9.85 0.70 -5.07
C LEU A 267 9.03 -0.52 -5.49
N LEU A 268 7.73 -0.34 -5.72
CA LEU A 268 6.87 -1.30 -6.40
C LEU A 268 6.83 -0.95 -7.89
N THR A 269 7.25 -1.90 -8.72
CA THR A 269 7.30 -1.73 -10.18
C THR A 269 6.45 -2.76 -10.90
N GLY A 270 5.79 -2.32 -11.98
CA GLY A 270 5.12 -3.20 -12.93
C GLY A 270 6.03 -3.67 -14.07
N ARG A 271 7.33 -3.42 -13.99
CA ARG A 271 8.35 -3.86 -14.98
C ARG A 271 8.98 -5.17 -14.53
N ASP A 272 9.44 -5.94 -15.50
CA ASP A 272 10.22 -7.15 -15.24
C ASP A 272 11.68 -6.77 -14.92
N LEU A 273 12.20 -7.26 -13.79
CA LEU A 273 13.56 -7.10 -13.34
C LEU A 273 14.50 -8.08 -14.04
N TYR A 274 15.76 -7.68 -14.14
CA TYR A 274 16.82 -8.59 -14.56
C TYR A 274 18.15 -8.28 -13.89
N GLU A 275 18.87 -9.36 -13.57
CA GLU A 275 20.29 -9.33 -13.19
C GLU A 275 21.17 -9.29 -14.42
N SER A 276 22.24 -8.51 -14.37
CA SER A 276 23.34 -8.65 -15.32
C SER A 276 24.42 -9.54 -14.70
N ILE A 277 24.64 -10.73 -15.26
CA ILE A 277 25.66 -11.66 -14.77
C ILE A 277 26.92 -11.52 -15.63
N PRO A 278 28.05 -11.03 -15.07
CA PRO A 278 29.28 -10.83 -15.83
C PRO A 278 29.73 -12.10 -16.56
N GLY A 279 29.87 -11.99 -17.89
CA GLY A 279 30.27 -13.10 -18.74
C GLY A 279 29.23 -14.22 -18.95
N ARG A 280 28.02 -14.11 -18.39
CA ARG A 280 26.94 -15.13 -18.53
C ARG A 280 25.61 -14.58 -19.06
N GLY A 281 25.52 -13.28 -19.33
CA GLY A 281 24.33 -12.65 -19.92
C GLY A 281 23.39 -12.07 -18.87
N ILE A 282 22.08 -12.23 -19.08
CA ILE A 282 21.05 -11.68 -18.18
C ILE A 282 20.25 -12.80 -17.52
N ASN A 283 19.91 -12.62 -16.24
CA ASN A 283 19.01 -13.50 -15.50
C ASN A 283 17.69 -12.75 -15.24
N LYS A 284 16.59 -13.29 -15.74
CA LYS A 284 15.24 -12.71 -15.59
C LYS A 284 14.40 -13.37 -14.48
N ASN A 285 14.98 -14.30 -13.74
CA ASN A 285 14.30 -14.99 -12.64
C ASN A 285 14.56 -14.25 -11.31
N ILE A 286 14.32 -12.94 -11.31
CA ILE A 286 14.44 -12.07 -10.14
C ILE A 286 13.16 -11.25 -10.07
N SER A 287 12.57 -11.18 -8.88
CA SER A 287 11.35 -10.38 -8.64
C SER A 287 11.52 -9.33 -7.54
N GLY A 288 12.74 -9.16 -7.04
CA GLY A 288 13.09 -8.12 -6.09
C GLY A 288 14.59 -8.04 -5.80
N ILE A 289 15.01 -6.93 -5.19
CA ILE A 289 16.38 -6.74 -4.69
C ILE A 289 16.40 -5.71 -3.54
N ALA A 290 17.25 -5.94 -2.54
CA ALA A 290 17.49 -5.02 -1.45
C ALA A 290 18.94 -5.05 -0.96
N TYR A 291 19.35 -4.00 -0.23
CA TYR A 291 20.59 -4.05 0.54
C TYR A 291 20.38 -4.81 1.84
N GLU A 292 21.13 -5.89 2.05
CA GLU A 292 21.06 -6.63 3.30
C GLU A 292 21.47 -5.75 4.49
N GLY A 293 20.60 -5.66 5.49
CA GLY A 293 20.75 -4.77 6.64
C GLY A 293 20.59 -3.28 6.31
N GLY A 294 20.03 -2.92 5.17
CA GLY A 294 19.86 -1.52 4.74
C GLY A 294 19.00 -0.64 5.67
N ILE A 295 18.15 -1.23 6.52
CA ILE A 295 17.25 -0.50 7.44
C ILE A 295 17.98 0.56 8.25
N CYS A 296 17.43 1.79 8.28
CA CYS A 296 17.97 2.94 9.01
C CYS A 296 19.43 3.29 8.67
N THR A 297 19.87 3.01 7.45
CA THR A 297 21.16 3.44 6.90
C THR A 297 20.93 4.20 5.59
N PRO A 298 21.93 4.83 4.97
CA PRO A 298 21.78 5.41 3.63
C PRO A 298 21.37 4.39 2.54
N ASN A 299 21.45 3.08 2.80
CA ASN A 299 21.06 2.00 1.90
C ASN A 299 19.62 1.49 2.16
N PHE A 300 18.76 2.29 2.79
CA PHE A 300 17.38 1.96 3.19
C PHE A 300 16.37 1.83 2.03
N VAL A 301 16.76 1.18 0.94
CA VAL A 301 15.90 1.00 -0.23
C VAL A 301 15.81 -0.47 -0.66
N ALA A 302 14.66 -0.82 -1.22
CA ALA A 302 14.39 -2.11 -1.84
C ALA A 302 13.51 -1.92 -3.09
N ILE A 303 13.54 -2.89 -4.00
CA ILE A 303 12.71 -2.93 -5.22
C ILE A 303 12.00 -4.28 -5.26
N ALA A 304 10.73 -4.29 -5.63
CA ALA A 304 9.98 -5.52 -5.89
C ALA A 304 9.03 -5.35 -7.08
N GLU A 305 8.91 -6.42 -7.86
CA GLU A 305 7.91 -6.54 -8.91
C GLU A 305 6.52 -6.73 -8.30
N ASP A 306 5.52 -6.06 -8.87
CA ASP A 306 4.13 -6.34 -8.59
C ASP A 306 3.29 -6.15 -9.85
N ILE A 307 2.52 -7.18 -10.23
CA ILE A 307 1.58 -7.05 -11.32
C ILE A 307 0.43 -6.14 -10.83
N PRO A 308 0.14 -5.02 -11.53
CA PRO A 308 -0.79 -4.01 -11.03
C PRO A 308 -2.17 -4.57 -10.69
N GLY A 309 -2.60 -4.37 -9.45
CA GLY A 309 -3.93 -4.77 -8.98
C GLY A 309 -4.01 -6.25 -8.62
N SER A 310 -2.87 -6.93 -8.52
CA SER A 310 -2.83 -8.38 -8.40
C SER A 310 -2.36 -8.89 -7.04
N TYR A 311 -1.58 -8.08 -6.31
CA TYR A 311 -0.87 -8.42 -5.08
C TYR A 311 0.19 -9.53 -5.26
N SER A 312 0.70 -9.75 -6.48
CA SER A 312 1.71 -10.77 -6.76
C SER A 312 3.03 -10.49 -6.04
N GLY A 313 3.37 -9.21 -5.86
CA GLY A 313 4.63 -8.79 -5.26
C GLY A 313 4.68 -8.87 -3.73
N VAL A 314 3.61 -9.28 -3.04
CA VAL A 314 3.56 -9.23 -1.56
C VAL A 314 4.63 -10.12 -0.94
N ILE A 315 4.84 -11.33 -1.46
CA ILE A 315 5.82 -12.27 -0.91
C ILE A 315 7.24 -11.77 -1.20
N ASP A 316 7.50 -11.34 -2.43
CA ASP A 316 8.83 -10.88 -2.84
C ASP A 316 9.20 -9.58 -2.11
N THR A 317 8.25 -8.67 -1.93
CA THR A 317 8.48 -7.48 -1.10
C THR A 317 8.76 -7.86 0.36
N ALA A 318 8.05 -8.85 0.94
CA ALA A 318 8.36 -9.32 2.29
C ALA A 318 9.77 -9.93 2.39
N HIS A 319 10.21 -10.64 1.34
CA HIS A 319 11.57 -11.18 1.24
C HIS A 319 12.61 -10.04 1.21
N GLU A 320 12.41 -9.04 0.37
CA GLU A 320 13.33 -7.89 0.26
C GLU A 320 13.34 -7.00 1.52
N LEU A 321 12.21 -6.87 2.22
CA LEU A 321 12.15 -6.21 3.51
C LEU A 321 12.88 -7.01 4.60
N ALA A 322 12.82 -8.34 4.55
CA ALA A 322 13.58 -9.18 5.46
C ALA A 322 15.10 -9.05 5.22
N HIS A 323 15.56 -9.02 3.96
CA HIS A 323 16.94 -8.63 3.62
C HIS A 323 17.29 -7.27 4.19
N SER A 324 16.45 -6.25 3.93
CA SER A 324 16.65 -4.89 4.45
C SER A 324 16.78 -4.86 5.98
N MET A 325 16.05 -5.72 6.69
CA MET A 325 16.13 -5.89 8.14
C MET A 325 17.30 -6.77 8.61
N GLY A 326 18.05 -7.39 7.71
CA GLY A 326 19.30 -8.10 8.00
C GLY A 326 19.26 -9.61 7.84
N ALA A 327 18.15 -10.20 7.39
CA ALA A 327 18.09 -11.64 7.15
C ALA A 327 18.84 -12.00 5.87
N SER A 328 19.72 -13.00 5.91
CA SER A 328 20.28 -13.61 4.69
C SER A 328 19.32 -14.69 4.17
N HIS A 329 19.56 -15.23 2.96
CA HIS A 329 18.90 -16.49 2.58
C HIS A 329 19.23 -17.59 3.58
N ASP A 330 18.28 -18.49 3.89
CA ASP A 330 18.55 -19.64 4.75
C ASP A 330 19.69 -20.50 4.17
N GLY A 331 20.60 -20.98 5.03
CA GLY A 331 21.77 -21.75 4.62
C GLY A 331 22.97 -20.90 4.20
N SER A 332 22.92 -19.59 4.41
CA SER A 332 24.01 -18.65 4.12
C SER A 332 24.98 -18.51 5.30
N PRO A 333 26.29 -18.32 5.04
CA PRO A 333 27.23 -17.90 6.08
C PRO A 333 26.91 -16.48 6.60
N PRO A 334 27.49 -16.07 7.73
CA PRO A 334 27.43 -14.68 8.19
C PRO A 334 27.76 -13.65 7.12
N ASN A 335 26.98 -12.57 7.03
CA ASN A 335 27.31 -11.45 6.16
C ASN A 335 28.45 -10.61 6.76
N GLU A 336 29.61 -10.64 6.12
CA GLU A 336 30.84 -9.97 6.59
C GLU A 336 30.73 -8.43 6.68
N HIS A 337 29.80 -7.82 5.93
CA HIS A 337 29.57 -6.37 5.97
C HIS A 337 28.76 -5.94 7.21
N ILE A 338 28.16 -6.89 7.93
CA ILE A 338 27.39 -6.63 9.14
C ILE A 338 28.17 -7.21 10.33
N ASN A 339 28.74 -6.32 11.14
CA ASN A 339 29.56 -6.73 12.29
C ASN A 339 28.81 -7.70 13.22
N GLY A 340 29.39 -8.89 13.41
CA GLY A 340 28.85 -9.93 14.29
C GLY A 340 27.56 -10.60 13.78
N HIS A 341 27.27 -10.50 12.48
CA HIS A 341 26.10 -11.16 11.88
C HIS A 341 26.12 -12.67 12.17
N PRO A 342 25.01 -13.27 12.62
CA PRO A 342 25.03 -14.66 13.06
C PRO A 342 25.00 -15.68 11.90
N GLY A 343 24.60 -15.26 10.70
CA GLY A 343 24.34 -16.14 9.56
C GLY A 343 23.16 -17.10 9.79
N SER A 344 22.88 -17.89 8.75
CA SER A 344 21.71 -18.77 8.70
C SER A 344 22.03 -20.23 8.38
N LEU A 345 23.31 -20.64 8.44
CA LEU A 345 23.78 -22.02 8.18
C LEU A 345 23.02 -23.12 8.95
N LYS A 346 22.41 -22.79 10.10
CA LYS A 346 21.61 -23.73 10.91
C LYS A 346 20.21 -24.00 10.35
N CYS A 347 19.75 -23.19 9.40
CA CYS A 347 18.46 -23.32 8.74
C CYS A 347 18.69 -23.75 7.30
N ALA A 348 17.99 -24.78 6.83
CA ALA A 348 18.21 -25.32 5.50
C ALA A 348 17.68 -24.36 4.41
N GLY A 349 18.49 -24.04 3.40
CA GLY A 349 18.06 -23.25 2.23
C GLY A 349 16.96 -23.92 1.38
N SER A 350 16.64 -25.18 1.67
CA SER A 350 15.53 -25.94 1.09
C SER A 350 14.27 -25.98 1.96
N SER A 351 14.22 -25.21 3.06
CA SER A 351 13.12 -25.25 4.05
C SER A 351 11.77 -24.77 3.51
N GLY A 352 11.76 -24.10 2.35
CA GLY A 352 10.55 -23.54 1.73
C GLY A 352 9.96 -22.33 2.45
N ARG A 353 10.74 -21.71 3.36
CA ARG A 353 10.37 -20.49 4.10
C ARG A 353 10.65 -19.22 3.30
N LEU A 354 10.23 -18.08 3.85
CA LEU A 354 10.28 -16.78 3.18
C LEU A 354 11.63 -16.49 2.53
N MET A 355 12.74 -16.77 3.23
CA MET A 355 14.11 -16.49 2.74
C MET A 355 14.75 -17.66 1.98
N THR A 356 13.96 -18.43 1.24
CA THR A 356 14.45 -19.53 0.37
C THR A 356 13.96 -19.35 -1.06
N TYR A 357 14.67 -19.97 -2.01
CA TYR A 357 14.24 -20.08 -3.40
C TYR A 357 13.22 -21.21 -3.64
N VAL A 358 12.77 -21.90 -2.59
CA VAL A 358 11.86 -23.05 -2.67
C VAL A 358 10.46 -22.62 -2.23
N ASP A 359 9.42 -23.09 -2.93
CA ASP A 359 8.03 -22.90 -2.52
C ASP A 359 7.64 -24.01 -1.54
N GLY A 360 7.69 -23.70 -0.24
CA GLY A 360 7.19 -24.54 0.84
C GLY A 360 5.70 -24.37 1.12
N GLY A 361 4.93 -23.79 0.17
CA GLY A 361 3.52 -23.50 0.34
C GLY A 361 3.27 -22.56 1.53
N PRO A 362 2.49 -22.98 2.55
CA PRO A 362 2.22 -22.15 3.73
C PRO A 362 3.47 -21.69 4.51
N LEU A 363 4.60 -22.40 4.38
CA LEU A 363 5.85 -22.04 5.05
C LEU A 363 6.49 -20.79 4.45
N ARG A 364 6.23 -20.48 3.18
CA ARG A 364 6.80 -19.31 2.47
C ARG A 364 6.37 -17.98 3.07
N TYR A 365 5.33 -17.98 3.89
CA TYR A 365 4.81 -16.81 4.62
C TYR A 365 5.39 -16.67 6.03
N GLN A 366 6.49 -17.35 6.33
CA GLN A 366 7.11 -17.36 7.66
C GLN A 366 8.63 -17.27 7.54
N LEU A 367 9.23 -16.54 8.47
CA LEU A 367 10.68 -16.50 8.66
C LEU A 367 11.17 -17.79 9.35
N SER A 368 12.39 -18.22 9.04
CA SER A 368 13.09 -19.24 9.82
C SER A 368 13.54 -18.67 11.17
N GLU A 369 13.85 -19.54 12.14
CA GLU A 369 14.42 -19.06 13.41
C GLU A 369 15.79 -18.40 13.24
N CYS A 370 16.55 -18.76 12.20
CA CYS A 370 17.81 -18.10 11.87
C CYS A 370 17.58 -16.68 11.40
N ASN A 371 16.66 -16.47 10.45
CA ASN A 371 16.35 -15.12 9.98
C ASN A 371 15.78 -14.22 11.08
N LYS A 372 14.97 -14.78 11.99
CA LYS A 372 14.51 -14.04 13.17
C LYS A 372 15.70 -13.62 14.06
N GLN A 373 16.76 -14.43 14.18
CA GLN A 373 17.97 -14.08 14.94
C GLN A 373 18.79 -13.00 14.24
N GLU A 374 18.94 -13.08 12.92
CA GLU A 374 19.63 -12.09 12.08
C GLU A 374 18.95 -10.72 12.16
N ILE A 375 17.63 -10.68 11.99
CA ILE A 375 16.83 -9.44 12.13
C ILE A 375 16.99 -8.85 13.54
N ARG A 376 16.90 -9.66 14.60
CA ARG A 376 17.14 -9.19 15.98
C ARG A 376 18.55 -8.63 16.14
N HIS A 377 19.55 -9.24 15.50
CA HIS A 377 20.93 -8.75 15.56
C HIS A 377 21.05 -7.36 14.94
N VAL A 378 20.55 -7.19 13.72
CA VAL A 378 20.61 -5.90 13.01
C VAL A 378 19.78 -4.83 13.71
N LEU A 379 18.57 -5.12 14.17
CA LEU A 379 17.77 -4.15 14.92
C LEU A 379 18.45 -3.70 16.22
N ARG A 380 19.19 -4.60 16.91
CA ARG A 380 20.02 -4.20 18.07
C ARG A 380 21.18 -3.31 17.65
N LEU A 381 21.84 -3.63 16.54
CA LEU A 381 22.96 -2.86 16.01
C LEU A 381 22.53 -1.45 15.59
N ARG A 382 21.33 -1.29 15.03
CA ARG A 382 20.77 0.01 14.62
C ARG A 382 20.34 0.87 15.80
N GLY A 383 19.88 0.26 16.89
CA GLY A 383 19.57 0.96 18.14
C GLY A 383 18.26 1.75 18.12
N GLU A 384 18.06 2.56 19.16
CA GLU A 384 16.79 3.26 19.43
C GLU A 384 16.32 4.19 18.32
N ASP A 385 17.26 4.91 17.72
CA ASP A 385 16.91 5.88 16.67
C ASP A 385 16.30 5.21 15.43
N CYS A 386 16.44 3.89 15.27
CA CYS A 386 15.89 3.17 14.13
C CYS A 386 14.43 2.74 14.32
N TRP A 387 14.05 2.26 15.50
CA TRP A 387 12.70 1.73 15.72
C TRP A 387 11.76 2.71 16.42
N LYS A 388 12.23 3.95 16.67
CA LYS A 388 11.46 4.98 17.35
C LYS A 388 10.73 5.81 16.30
N VAL A 389 9.42 5.58 16.17
CA VAL A 389 8.50 6.28 15.25
C VAL A 389 8.80 7.79 15.16
N LYS A 390 9.23 8.25 13.98
CA LYS A 390 9.61 9.64 13.68
C LYS A 390 8.56 10.36 12.84
N ALA A 391 7.78 9.67 12.01
CA ALA A 391 6.77 10.27 11.14
C ALA A 391 5.67 10.98 11.95
N ASN A 392 5.32 10.47 13.13
CA ASN A 392 4.46 11.16 14.09
C ASN A 392 5.11 12.42 14.70
N LYS A 393 6.38 12.74 14.45
CA LYS A 393 7.02 14.02 14.79
C LYS A 393 7.19 14.91 13.56
N THR A 394 7.49 14.33 12.40
CA THR A 394 7.71 15.03 11.13
C THR A 394 6.42 15.52 10.50
N TYR A 395 5.35 14.73 10.56
CA TYR A 395 4.01 15.07 10.08
C TYR A 395 3.02 15.26 11.23
N SER A 396 3.51 15.37 12.47
CA SER A 396 2.66 15.72 13.60
C SER A 396 2.12 17.11 13.37
N VAL A 397 0.88 17.09 12.90
CA VAL A 397 -0.12 18.13 12.86
C VAL A 397 -0.39 18.82 14.19
N LYS A 398 0.58 19.00 15.11
CA LYS A 398 0.31 19.70 16.38
C LYS A 398 -0.22 21.09 16.02
N ASN A 399 -1.50 21.32 16.35
CA ASN A 399 -2.24 22.56 16.09
C ASN A 399 -2.71 22.80 14.64
N ILE A 400 -2.87 21.77 13.80
CA ILE A 400 -3.65 21.95 12.56
C ILE A 400 -5.11 21.64 12.82
N TYR A 401 -5.91 22.69 12.68
CA TYR A 401 -7.36 22.62 12.70
C TYR A 401 -7.89 22.71 11.26
N PRO A 402 -9.09 22.17 10.98
CA PRO A 402 -9.61 22.06 9.61
C PRO A 402 -9.64 23.39 8.82
N GLY A 403 -9.79 24.53 9.50
CA GLY A 403 -9.75 25.86 8.91
C GLY A 403 -8.37 26.39 8.51
N ILE A 404 -7.29 25.69 8.87
CA ILE A 404 -5.94 25.90 8.32
C ILE A 404 -5.79 25.20 6.97
N LEU A 405 -6.36 23.99 6.83
CA LEU A 405 -6.22 23.16 5.64
C LEU A 405 -7.21 23.54 4.54
N LEU A 406 -8.43 23.93 4.92
CA LEU A 406 -9.52 24.17 3.99
C LEU A 406 -9.80 25.66 3.87
N SER A 407 -9.62 26.21 2.67
CA SER A 407 -10.13 27.53 2.35
C SER A 407 -11.67 27.54 2.41
N PRO A 408 -12.31 28.71 2.66
CA PRO A 408 -13.77 28.84 2.63
C PRO A 408 -14.41 28.27 1.36
N ARG A 409 -13.76 28.48 0.20
CA ARG A 409 -14.19 27.92 -1.08
C ARG A 409 -14.13 26.39 -1.04
N LYS A 410 -12.99 25.80 -0.69
CA LYS A 410 -12.81 24.35 -0.71
C LYS A 410 -13.77 23.64 0.23
N TYR A 411 -14.00 24.22 1.41
CA TYR A 411 -15.01 23.72 2.34
C TYR A 411 -16.41 23.70 1.73
N CYS A 412 -16.84 24.78 1.06
CA CYS A 412 -18.15 24.82 0.40
C CYS A 412 -18.24 23.84 -0.79
N GLU A 413 -17.18 23.72 -1.59
CA GLU A 413 -17.12 22.75 -2.70
C GLU A 413 -17.26 21.32 -2.20
N MET A 414 -16.61 20.98 -1.09
CA MET A 414 -16.69 19.66 -0.47
C MET A 414 -18.08 19.41 0.15
N LEU A 415 -18.60 20.38 0.89
CA LEU A 415 -19.89 20.28 1.58
C LEU A 415 -21.05 20.02 0.60
N TYR A 416 -20.98 20.62 -0.58
CA TYR A 416 -22.01 20.54 -1.61
C TYR A 416 -21.62 19.67 -2.82
N LYS A 417 -20.44 19.05 -2.79
CA LYS A 417 -19.90 18.20 -3.86
C LYS A 417 -19.96 18.87 -5.24
N SER A 418 -19.62 20.15 -5.32
CA SER A 418 -19.70 20.95 -6.56
C SER A 418 -18.59 21.99 -6.62
N THR A 419 -17.86 22.05 -7.74
CA THR A 419 -16.78 23.03 -7.98
C THR A 419 -17.28 24.45 -8.26
N LEU A 420 -18.59 24.61 -8.42
CA LEU A 420 -19.27 25.88 -8.67
C LEU A 420 -19.63 26.63 -7.37
N MET A 421 -19.25 26.06 -6.22
CA MET A 421 -19.48 26.66 -4.91
C MET A 421 -18.33 27.56 -4.50
N TYR A 422 -18.65 28.63 -3.79
CA TYR A 422 -17.65 29.49 -3.16
C TYR A 422 -18.10 29.93 -1.76
N GLY A 423 -17.11 30.21 -0.90
CA GLY A 423 -17.34 30.78 0.42
C GLY A 423 -17.40 32.30 0.34
N SER A 424 -18.50 32.89 0.80
CA SER A 424 -18.66 34.33 0.97
C SER A 424 -18.62 34.68 2.46
N MET A 425 -17.59 35.44 2.84
CA MET A 425 -17.38 35.91 4.20
C MET A 425 -17.77 37.39 4.27
N ASN A 426 -18.86 37.70 4.97
CA ASN A 426 -19.16 39.08 5.35
C ASN A 426 -18.71 39.31 6.80
N SER A 427 -18.41 40.56 7.16
CA SER A 427 -17.87 40.90 8.49
C SER A 427 -18.83 40.51 9.62
N VAL A 428 -20.14 40.67 9.43
CA VAL A 428 -21.18 40.37 10.42
C VAL A 428 -21.24 38.88 10.75
N LEU A 429 -21.32 38.00 9.75
CA LEU A 429 -21.37 36.56 9.96
C LEU A 429 -20.01 36.03 10.45
N SER A 430 -18.92 36.53 9.88
CA SER A 430 -17.57 36.04 10.22
C SER A 430 -17.22 36.33 11.67
N ALA A 431 -17.68 37.45 12.24
CA ALA A 431 -17.54 37.76 13.68
C ALA A 431 -18.14 36.68 14.60
N HIS A 432 -19.18 35.98 14.12
CA HIS A 432 -19.82 34.86 14.81
C HIS A 432 -19.43 33.49 14.24
N CYS A 433 -18.28 33.41 13.55
CA CYS A 433 -17.77 32.19 12.93
C CYS A 433 -18.80 31.51 12.02
N LYS A 434 -19.48 32.32 11.21
CA LYS A 434 -20.41 31.89 10.18
C LYS A 434 -19.99 32.47 8.84
N MET A 435 -20.27 31.75 7.77
CA MET A 435 -20.08 32.22 6.40
C MET A 435 -21.16 31.66 5.49
N LYS A 436 -21.31 32.23 4.29
CA LYS A 436 -22.23 31.69 3.28
C LYS A 436 -21.48 30.78 2.33
N CYS A 437 -22.03 29.61 2.04
CA CYS A 437 -21.68 28.84 0.85
C CYS A 437 -22.67 29.19 -0.25
N CYS A 438 -22.18 29.73 -1.35
CA CYS A 438 -22.98 30.26 -2.44
C CYS A 438 -22.67 29.53 -3.74
N TYR A 439 -23.70 29.34 -4.57
CA TYR A 439 -23.59 28.74 -5.89
C TYR A 439 -23.45 29.82 -6.97
N ALA A 440 -22.41 29.73 -7.79
CA ALA A 440 -22.20 30.58 -8.95
C ALA A 440 -22.48 29.82 -10.26
N ARG A 441 -23.27 30.39 -11.17
CA ARG A 441 -23.47 29.86 -12.53
C ARG A 441 -22.90 30.88 -13.52
N GLU A 442 -22.22 30.42 -14.57
CA GLU A 442 -21.67 31.33 -15.59
C GLU A 442 -22.78 32.19 -16.22
N GLY A 443 -22.55 33.51 -16.27
CA GLY A 443 -23.38 34.45 -17.03
C GLY A 443 -24.56 35.10 -16.30
N ARG A 444 -24.92 34.71 -15.06
CA ARG A 444 -25.91 35.42 -14.22
C ARG A 444 -25.49 35.32 -12.75
N GLY A 445 -25.71 36.39 -11.98
CA GLY A 445 -25.25 36.54 -10.59
C GLY A 445 -25.71 35.44 -9.60
N VAL A 446 -25.32 35.60 -8.33
CA VAL A 446 -25.51 34.64 -7.23
C VAL A 446 -26.97 34.17 -7.10
N HIS A 447 -27.24 32.87 -7.26
CA HIS A 447 -28.61 32.33 -7.28
C HIS A 447 -29.07 31.68 -5.96
N SER A 448 -28.16 31.17 -5.14
CA SER A 448 -28.51 30.64 -3.81
C SER A 448 -27.30 30.63 -2.88
N CYS A 449 -27.55 30.93 -1.61
CA CYS A 449 -26.55 30.87 -0.54
C CYS A 449 -27.17 30.27 0.71
N ALA A 450 -26.42 29.43 1.41
CA ALA A 450 -26.77 28.92 2.74
C ALA A 450 -25.69 29.30 3.75
N ILE A 451 -26.11 29.63 4.98
CA ILE A 451 -25.20 30.00 6.07
C ILE A 451 -24.69 28.72 6.76
N HIS A 452 -23.38 28.61 6.92
CA HIS A 452 -22.69 27.52 7.59
C HIS A 452 -21.74 28.04 8.65
N ARG A 453 -21.39 27.17 9.61
CA ARG A 453 -20.31 27.46 10.56
C ARG A 453 -18.97 27.43 9.83
N MET A 454 -18.10 28.37 10.18
CA MET A 454 -16.70 28.36 9.79
C MET A 454 -15.96 27.28 10.59
N LEU A 455 -14.98 26.64 9.96
CA LEU A 455 -14.15 25.65 10.63
C LEU A 455 -13.23 26.30 11.66
N ASP A 456 -12.84 25.53 12.67
CA ASP A 456 -11.83 25.95 13.62
C ASP A 456 -10.54 26.32 12.90
N PHE A 457 -10.01 27.48 13.26
CA PHE A 457 -8.89 28.25 12.71
C PHE A 457 -9.11 28.91 11.35
N MET A 458 -10.32 28.92 10.78
CA MET A 458 -10.63 29.82 9.65
C MET A 458 -10.54 31.28 10.09
N LYS A 459 -9.96 32.13 9.24
CA LYS A 459 -9.84 33.57 9.49
C LYS A 459 -11.21 34.25 9.52
N CYS A 460 -11.61 34.78 10.66
CA CYS A 460 -12.88 35.50 10.84
C CYS A 460 -12.74 37.02 10.75
N SER A 461 -11.58 37.58 11.10
CA SER A 461 -11.24 38.99 10.88
C SER A 461 -9.73 39.17 10.80
N TYR A 462 -9.26 40.41 10.65
CA TYR A 462 -7.83 40.70 10.74
C TYR A 462 -7.26 40.25 12.09
N GLY A 463 -6.19 39.43 12.08
CA GLY A 463 -5.54 38.89 13.27
C GLY A 463 -6.40 37.96 14.16
N ARG A 464 -7.55 37.48 13.66
CA ARG A 464 -8.47 36.62 14.43
C ARG A 464 -8.90 35.40 13.64
N LYS A 465 -9.07 34.29 14.34
CA LYS A 465 -9.49 33.00 13.80
C LYS A 465 -10.63 32.40 14.62
N CYS A 466 -11.44 31.58 13.99
CA CYS A 466 -12.51 30.85 14.66
C CYS A 466 -11.96 29.75 15.54
N PHE A 467 -12.52 29.54 16.72
CA PHE A 467 -12.25 28.35 17.53
C PHE A 467 -13.42 28.07 18.45
N GLN A 468 -13.96 26.84 18.37
CA GLN A 468 -15.17 26.44 19.08
C GLN A 468 -16.33 27.40 18.83
N GLY A 469 -16.47 27.88 17.59
CA GLY A 469 -17.54 28.79 17.16
C GLY A 469 -17.39 30.25 17.60
N VAL A 470 -16.25 30.66 18.16
CA VAL A 470 -15.99 32.06 18.58
C VAL A 470 -14.81 32.64 17.81
N CYS A 471 -14.93 33.88 17.34
CA CYS A 471 -13.84 34.60 16.66
C CYS A 471 -12.85 35.17 17.69
N ARG A 472 -11.69 34.53 17.84
CA ARG A 472 -10.69 34.82 18.89
C ARG A 472 -9.40 35.38 18.32
N ARG A 473 -8.63 36.12 19.12
CA ARG A 473 -7.29 36.58 18.74
C ARG A 473 -6.35 35.38 18.67
N GLU A 474 -5.39 35.43 17.75
CA GLU A 474 -4.43 34.35 17.54
C GLU A 474 -3.61 34.04 18.81
N SER A 475 -3.23 35.06 19.58
CA SER A 475 -2.54 34.92 20.87
C SER A 475 -3.34 34.18 21.96
N GLU A 476 -4.67 34.23 21.91
CA GLU A 476 -5.54 33.49 22.85
C GLU A 476 -5.62 32.01 22.49
N LEU A 477 -5.46 31.67 21.21
CA LEU A 477 -5.48 30.29 20.72
C LEU A 477 -4.19 29.54 21.09
N GLU A 478 -3.05 30.23 21.12
CA GLU A 478 -1.75 29.67 21.53
C GLU A 478 -1.73 29.21 23.00
N MET A 479 -2.49 29.84 23.89
CA MET A 479 -2.60 29.41 25.30
C MET A 479 -3.32 28.06 25.47
N TYR A 480 -4.28 27.72 24.60
CA TYR A 480 -4.96 26.42 24.64
C TYR A 480 -4.07 25.29 24.13
N SER A 481 -3.18 25.58 23.18
CA SER A 481 -2.20 24.63 22.65
C SER A 481 -1.09 24.26 23.65
N ARG A 482 -0.75 25.15 24.60
CA ARG A 482 0.31 24.90 25.60
C ARG A 482 -0.17 24.08 26.82
N LYS A 483 -1.48 24.01 27.10
CA LYS A 483 -2.03 23.28 28.25
C LYS A 483 -2.26 21.77 28.02
N LYS A 484 -2.01 21.26 26.81
CA LYS A 484 -2.12 19.84 26.44
C LYS A 484 -0.76 19.20 26.06
N GLY A 485 0.34 19.84 26.47
CA GLY A 485 1.71 19.35 26.26
C GLY A 485 2.15 18.42 27.37
#